data_AF-A0A7X7EZL1-F1
#
_entry.id   AF-A0A7X7EZL1-F1
#
_cell.length_a   1.000
_cell.length_b   1.000
_cell.length_c   1.000
_cell.angle_alpha   90.00
_cell.angle_beta   90.00
_cell.angle_gamma   90.00
#
_symmetry.space_group_name_H-M   'P 1'
#
loop_
_entity.id
_entity.type
_entity.pdbx_description
1 polymer ?
#
loop_
_entity_poly.entity_id
_entity_poly.type
_entity_poly.pdbx_seq_one_letter_code
_entity_poly.pdbx_strand_id
1 'polypeptide(L)'
;MQESPAGSPDERREATKPSSPAASSRVTPEHGYRRGGPGLPEATFNESVRDAIRFLYNNNPFYVISAALIFWGLRSSFDTTGKTFETDAFMISLAGYTLLLAVAGCFLIRLGQVWDDVRTILLLVVLMLLALSVSFDEALAHDSSVGIWYYLGGLLFAVAVSEGTLRTIGLRLPAMFRIPYYLFLGLFFLYPVAISPLIRDASDPALLWALFGFSPLAAVLTLTLLPAVRRGPRYVRRNGSPWRWPWYPWMLFGMLALAVCGRSYYLCCSFHFVGGGATIFRPYFLVPFLFAVNVLVLEAGLRSRLQNVTLAALLAPLAIVLLGLAHPARPTADHGFFDLFHETLGATPAYFTLIAGAVFYAYAMLRGADRASW
;
A
#
# COMPACT_ATOMS: atom_id res chain seq x y z
N MET A 1 60.83 64.45 25.06
CA MET A 1 61.14 63.59 23.91
C MET A 1 59.88 62.78 23.64
N GLN A 2 59.28 63.01 22.46
CA GLN A 2 58.13 62.33 21.84
C GLN A 2 56.72 62.39 22.47
N GLU A 3 55.97 63.38 21.95
CA GLU A 3 54.66 63.32 21.28
C GLU A 3 53.39 62.71 21.94
N SER A 4 52.45 63.64 22.15
CA SER A 4 50.97 63.60 22.15
C SER A 4 50.38 62.93 20.87
N PRO A 5 49.04 62.76 20.64
CA PRO A 5 47.92 63.37 21.37
C PRO A 5 46.58 62.59 21.48
N ALA A 6 45.67 63.26 22.20
CA ALA A 6 44.25 63.48 21.88
C ALA A 6 43.17 62.52 22.41
N GLY A 7 42.21 63.12 23.14
CA GLY A 7 40.79 62.78 23.00
C GLY A 7 39.98 62.51 24.27
N SER A 8 39.76 63.52 25.11
CA SER A 8 38.55 63.67 25.97
C SER A 8 37.37 64.14 25.08
N PRO A 9 36.07 64.24 25.50
CA PRO A 9 35.38 64.05 26.80
C PRO A 9 34.15 63.10 26.66
N ASP A 10 33.31 62.74 27.63
CA ASP A 10 32.34 63.63 28.30
C ASP A 10 31.51 62.90 29.38
N GLU A 11 31.09 63.73 30.34
CA GLU A 11 29.87 63.70 31.17
C GLU A 11 29.53 62.45 32.02
N ARG A 12 29.70 62.50 33.35
CA ARG A 12 28.89 63.19 34.39
C ARG A 12 27.55 62.51 34.76
N ARG A 13 27.54 62.10 36.05
CA ARG A 13 26.46 62.19 37.07
C ARG A 13 25.34 61.13 37.01
N GLU A 14 25.16 60.25 38.01
CA GLU A 14 24.59 60.50 39.37
C GLU A 14 23.30 61.35 39.30
N ALA A 15 22.13 61.02 39.85
CA ALA A 15 21.79 60.30 41.07
C ALA A 15 20.25 60.13 41.16
N THR A 16 19.80 58.94 41.55
CA THR A 16 19.01 58.65 42.78
C THR A 16 17.62 59.30 43.07
N LYS A 17 16.59 58.41 43.15
CA LYS A 17 15.41 58.35 44.10
C LYS A 17 14.16 59.27 43.87
N PRO A 18 12.97 59.03 44.53
CA PRO A 18 12.13 57.82 44.71
C PRO A 18 10.57 58.05 44.67
N SER A 19 9.79 56.96 44.91
CA SER A 19 8.46 56.84 45.59
C SER A 19 7.10 57.27 44.94
N SER A 20 6.29 56.25 44.55
CA SER A 20 4.85 55.89 44.85
C SER A 20 3.78 56.96 45.24
N PRO A 21 2.44 56.66 45.29
CA PRO A 21 1.47 55.96 44.39
C PRO A 21 0.10 56.73 44.23
N ALA A 22 -0.96 56.05 43.70
CA ALA A 22 -2.40 56.41 43.54
C ALA A 22 -2.78 56.97 42.15
N ALA A 23 -3.90 56.66 41.47
CA ALA A 23 -5.19 56.01 41.74
C ALA A 23 -5.69 55.37 40.40
N SER A 24 -6.60 54.39 40.31
CA SER A 24 -8.05 54.61 40.32
C SER A 24 -8.82 53.31 39.97
N SER A 25 -9.88 53.09 40.75
CA SER A 25 -10.99 52.12 40.72
C SER A 25 -11.64 51.71 39.38
N ARG A 26 -12.21 50.48 39.35
CA ARG A 26 -13.65 50.22 39.12
C ARG A 26 -14.05 48.77 39.52
N VAL A 27 -15.28 48.62 39.99
CA VAL A 27 -15.84 47.52 40.80
C VAL A 27 -16.97 46.78 40.04
N THR A 28 -17.24 45.53 40.48
CA THR A 28 -18.46 44.66 40.38
C THR A 28 -18.46 43.52 39.35
N PRO A 29 -19.21 42.42 39.57
CA PRO A 29 -19.23 41.55 40.77
C PRO A 29 -19.19 40.04 40.42
N GLU A 30 -19.09 39.21 41.46
CA GLU A 30 -19.09 37.73 41.44
C GLU A 30 -20.28 37.09 40.69
N HIS A 31 -20.01 35.97 40.01
CA HIS A 31 -20.96 34.86 39.80
C HIS A 31 -20.24 33.50 39.82
N GLY A 32 -20.48 32.73 40.89
CA GLY A 32 -20.90 31.34 40.78
C GLY A 32 -19.88 30.30 40.30
N TYR A 33 -19.16 29.73 41.26
CA TYR A 33 -18.47 28.45 41.18
C TYR A 33 -19.42 27.32 40.69
N ARG A 34 -19.13 26.69 39.54
CA ARG A 34 -19.67 25.36 39.19
C ARG A 34 -18.54 24.45 38.72
N ARG A 35 -18.19 23.49 39.59
CA ARG A 35 -17.38 22.31 39.25
C ARG A 35 -18.04 21.54 38.10
N GLY A 36 -17.31 21.30 37.03
CA GLY A 36 -17.59 20.26 36.03
C GLY A 36 -16.31 19.47 35.81
N GLY A 37 -16.37 18.15 36.01
CA GLY A 37 -15.22 17.23 35.94
C GLY A 37 -14.63 17.08 34.53
N PRO A 38 -13.60 16.24 34.35
CA PRO A 38 -12.98 16.00 33.05
C PRO A 38 -13.97 15.26 32.14
N GLY A 39 -14.72 16.01 31.33
CA GLY A 39 -15.52 15.45 30.26
C GLY A 39 -14.59 14.83 29.22
N LEU A 40 -14.72 13.52 29.03
CA LEU A 40 -14.27 12.84 27.81
C LEU A 40 -14.77 13.64 26.60
N PRO A 41 -13.97 13.81 25.53
CA PRO A 41 -14.41 14.56 24.37
C PRO A 41 -15.57 13.82 23.70
N GLU A 42 -16.79 14.32 23.89
CA GLU A 42 -17.94 14.01 23.03
C GLU A 42 -17.61 14.55 21.64
N ALA A 43 -17.03 13.69 20.79
CA ALA A 43 -16.89 13.96 19.37
C ALA A 43 -18.30 14.16 18.79
N THR A 44 -18.70 15.42 18.65
CA THR A 44 -20.02 15.76 18.10
C THR A 44 -20.10 15.29 16.65
N PHE A 45 -21.24 14.72 16.24
CA PHE A 45 -21.48 14.22 14.87
C PHE A 45 -21.07 15.23 13.77
N ASN A 46 -21.16 16.53 14.05
CA ASN A 46 -20.71 17.60 13.16
C ASN A 46 -19.19 17.63 12.91
N GLU A 47 -18.35 17.25 13.88
CA GLU A 47 -16.91 17.11 13.67
C GLU A 47 -16.61 15.89 12.80
N SER A 48 -17.29 14.76 13.03
CA SER A 48 -17.14 13.58 12.17
C SER A 48 -17.60 13.81 10.73
N VAL A 49 -18.69 14.57 10.52
CA VAL A 49 -19.14 14.97 9.16
C VAL A 49 -18.18 15.96 8.53
N ARG A 50 -17.66 16.94 9.29
CA ARG A 50 -16.66 17.89 8.79
C ARG A 50 -15.35 17.20 8.44
N ASP A 51 -14.92 16.24 9.25
CA ASP A 51 -13.73 15.44 8.99
C ASP A 51 -13.94 14.46 7.84
N ALA A 52 -15.13 13.89 7.69
CA ALA A 52 -15.49 13.08 6.53
C ALA A 52 -15.52 13.92 5.23
N ILE A 53 -16.09 15.12 5.26
CA ILE A 53 -16.09 16.06 4.13
C ILE A 53 -14.66 16.49 3.81
N ARG A 54 -13.85 16.82 4.82
CA ARG A 54 -12.44 17.18 4.65
C ARG A 54 -11.60 16.01 4.13
N PHE A 55 -11.91 14.78 4.54
CA PHE A 55 -11.31 13.55 4.03
C PHE A 55 -11.71 13.29 2.58
N LEU A 56 -12.99 13.47 2.23
CA LEU A 56 -13.51 13.32 0.87
C LEU A 56 -12.88 14.34 -0.08
N TYR A 57 -12.73 15.58 0.39
CA TYR A 57 -12.11 16.67 -0.36
C TYR A 57 -10.59 16.46 -0.53
N ASN A 58 -9.89 16.00 0.52
CA ASN A 58 -8.44 15.79 0.48
C ASN A 58 -8.00 14.47 -0.19
N ASN A 59 -8.86 13.46 -0.28
CA ASN A 59 -8.50 12.16 -0.90
C ASN A 59 -9.22 11.91 -2.25
N ASN A 60 -10.12 12.82 -2.65
CA ASN A 60 -10.85 12.86 -3.91
C ASN A 60 -11.15 11.46 -4.52
N PRO A 61 -12.07 10.68 -3.90
CA PRO A 61 -12.36 9.30 -4.32
C PRO A 61 -12.98 9.20 -5.72
N PHE A 62 -13.44 10.32 -6.28
CA PHE A 62 -14.01 10.38 -7.62
C PHE A 62 -13.03 9.93 -8.69
N TYR A 63 -11.71 10.11 -8.49
CA TYR A 63 -10.72 9.56 -9.42
C TYR A 63 -10.74 8.03 -9.45
N VAL A 64 -10.87 7.39 -8.29
CA VAL A 64 -10.91 5.91 -8.20
C VAL A 64 -12.21 5.39 -8.79
N ILE A 65 -13.34 6.02 -8.48
CA ILE A 65 -14.65 5.66 -9.04
C ILE A 65 -14.64 5.85 -10.56
N SER A 66 -14.10 6.96 -11.06
CA SER A 66 -13.99 7.22 -12.50
C SER A 66 -13.11 6.18 -13.19
N ALA A 67 -11.94 5.86 -12.63
CA ALA A 67 -11.08 4.82 -13.18
C ALA A 67 -11.77 3.45 -13.19
N ALA A 68 -12.50 3.10 -12.12
CA ALA A 68 -13.26 1.86 -12.05
C ALA A 68 -14.40 1.83 -13.09
N LEU A 69 -15.13 2.93 -13.28
CA LEU A 69 -16.19 3.05 -14.28
C LEU A 69 -15.64 3.00 -15.71
N ILE A 70 -14.48 3.62 -15.98
CA ILE A 70 -13.82 3.55 -17.28
C ILE A 70 -13.33 2.12 -17.55
N PHE A 71 -12.69 1.48 -16.57
CA PHE A 71 -12.26 0.10 -16.68
C PHE A 71 -13.45 -0.84 -16.94
N TRP A 72 -14.52 -0.70 -16.16
CA TRP A 72 -15.76 -1.46 -16.35
C TRP A 72 -16.38 -1.20 -17.72
N GLY A 73 -16.47 0.06 -18.14
CA GLY A 73 -16.99 0.47 -19.44
C GLY A 73 -16.20 -0.15 -20.58
N LEU A 74 -14.88 -0.06 -20.56
CA LEU A 74 -13.99 -0.69 -21.53
C LEU A 74 -14.20 -2.21 -21.54
N ARG A 75 -14.20 -2.86 -20.37
CA ARG A 75 -14.41 -4.31 -20.25
C ARG A 75 -15.78 -4.75 -20.76
N SER A 76 -16.82 -3.94 -20.59
CA SER A 76 -18.17 -4.24 -21.11
C SER A 76 -18.35 -3.94 -22.59
N SER A 77 -17.49 -3.09 -23.16
CA SER A 77 -17.61 -2.63 -24.56
C SER A 77 -16.84 -3.51 -25.54
N PHE A 78 -15.83 -4.24 -25.06
CA PHE A 78 -15.03 -5.16 -25.87
C PHE A 78 -15.25 -6.58 -25.37
N ASP A 79 -15.70 -7.47 -26.25
CA ASP A 79 -15.85 -8.89 -25.91
C ASP A 79 -14.47 -9.53 -25.87
N THR A 80 -13.93 -9.69 -24.67
CA THR A 80 -12.61 -10.32 -24.46
C THR A 80 -12.64 -11.84 -24.61
N THR A 81 -13.84 -12.42 -24.69
CA THR A 81 -14.09 -13.82 -25.05
C THR A 81 -14.22 -14.04 -26.56
N GLY A 82 -14.27 -12.95 -27.35
CA GLY A 82 -14.39 -12.93 -28.80
C GLY A 82 -13.11 -12.52 -29.54
N LYS A 83 -13.19 -12.53 -30.88
CA LYS A 83 -12.12 -12.30 -31.89
C LYS A 83 -10.92 -11.45 -31.42
N THR A 84 -9.70 -11.89 -31.77
CA THR A 84 -8.41 -11.24 -31.46
C THR A 84 -8.37 -9.72 -31.62
N PHE A 85 -9.02 -9.17 -32.65
CA PHE A 85 -9.10 -7.72 -32.88
C PHE A 85 -9.74 -6.90 -31.75
N GLU A 86 -10.73 -7.45 -31.04
CA GLU A 86 -11.42 -6.74 -29.96
C GLU A 86 -10.58 -6.71 -28.66
N THR A 87 -9.82 -7.78 -28.43
CA THR A 87 -8.89 -7.88 -27.31
C THR A 87 -7.74 -6.87 -27.46
N ASP A 88 -7.18 -6.72 -28.66
CA ASP A 88 -6.11 -5.75 -28.93
C ASP A 88 -6.57 -4.32 -28.74
N ALA A 89 -7.78 -3.98 -29.21
CA ALA A 89 -8.37 -2.65 -29.04
C ALA A 89 -8.62 -2.31 -27.56
N PHE A 90 -9.09 -3.27 -26.77
CA PHE A 90 -9.25 -3.12 -25.32
C PHE A 90 -7.91 -2.86 -24.63
N MET A 91 -6.88 -3.65 -24.94
CA MET A 91 -5.54 -3.51 -24.36
C MET A 91 -4.89 -2.16 -24.71
N ILE A 92 -4.97 -1.73 -25.98
CA ILE A 92 -4.48 -0.42 -26.42
C ILE A 92 -5.23 0.71 -25.71
N SER A 93 -6.55 0.60 -25.57
CA SER A 93 -7.37 1.60 -24.88
C SER A 93 -6.99 1.73 -23.41
N LEU A 94 -6.77 0.61 -22.73
CA LEU A 94 -6.38 0.60 -21.32
C LEU A 94 -4.96 1.14 -21.11
N ALA A 95 -4.02 0.81 -22.01
CA ALA A 95 -2.67 1.38 -22.02
C ALA A 95 -2.71 2.89 -22.30
N GLY A 96 -3.51 3.33 -23.26
CA GLY A 96 -3.74 4.74 -23.58
C GLY A 96 -4.30 5.53 -22.40
N TYR A 97 -5.31 4.98 -21.70
CA TYR A 97 -5.86 5.58 -20.49
C TYR A 97 -4.81 5.69 -19.37
N THR A 98 -4.00 4.65 -19.18
CA THR A 98 -2.90 4.66 -18.20
C THR A 98 -1.88 5.76 -18.50
N LEU A 99 -1.52 5.91 -19.78
CA LEU A 99 -0.60 6.97 -20.22
C LEU A 99 -1.22 8.36 -20.03
N LEU A 100 -2.51 8.51 -20.35
CA LEU A 100 -3.23 9.77 -20.14
C LEU A 100 -3.20 10.18 -18.66
N LEU A 101 -3.47 9.25 -17.74
CA LEU A 101 -3.37 9.50 -16.29
C LEU A 101 -1.95 9.87 -15.87
N ALA A 102 -0.94 9.17 -16.38
CA ALA A 102 0.46 9.45 -16.05
C ALA A 102 0.91 10.84 -16.54
N VAL A 103 0.57 11.20 -17.78
CA VAL A 103 0.85 12.51 -18.35
C VAL A 103 0.10 13.60 -17.61
N ALA A 104 -1.19 13.41 -17.32
CA ALA A 104 -1.99 14.37 -16.55
C ALA A 104 -1.41 14.60 -15.15
N GLY A 105 -1.04 13.53 -14.43
CA GLY A 105 -0.38 13.63 -13.13
C GLY A 105 0.95 14.38 -13.20
N CYS A 106 1.76 14.11 -14.23
CA CYS A 106 3.03 14.81 -14.45
C CYS A 106 2.82 16.31 -14.74
N PHE A 107 1.85 16.66 -15.58
CA PHE A 107 1.52 18.03 -15.95
C PHE A 107 1.01 18.83 -14.74
N LEU A 108 0.07 18.24 -13.97
CA LEU A 108 -0.51 18.86 -12.78
C LEU A 108 0.55 19.15 -11.70
N ILE A 109 1.51 18.24 -11.48
CA ILE A 109 2.59 18.48 -10.52
C ILE A 109 3.55 19.56 -11.04
N ARG A 110 3.98 19.47 -12.30
CA ARG A 110 4.98 20.42 -12.81
C ARG A 110 4.45 21.84 -12.94
N LEU A 111 3.22 22.03 -13.39
CA LEU A 111 2.66 23.36 -13.65
C LEU A 111 1.78 23.87 -12.51
N GLY A 112 1.03 22.98 -11.86
CA GLY A 112 0.10 23.35 -10.80
C GLY A 112 0.66 23.24 -9.38
N GLN A 113 1.78 22.51 -9.17
CA GLN A 113 2.31 22.17 -7.84
C GLN A 113 1.25 21.57 -6.89
N VAL A 114 0.19 20.96 -7.44
CA VAL A 114 -0.92 20.37 -6.68
C VAL A 114 -0.56 18.94 -6.32
N TRP A 115 -0.03 18.73 -5.12
CA TRP A 115 0.48 17.42 -4.69
C TRP A 115 -0.52 16.53 -3.95
N ASP A 116 -1.57 17.12 -3.38
CA ASP A 116 -2.55 16.37 -2.59
C ASP A 116 -3.50 15.58 -3.50
N ASP A 117 -4.11 16.21 -4.50
CA ASP A 117 -5.01 15.53 -5.45
C ASP A 117 -4.28 14.57 -6.39
N VAL A 118 -3.05 14.90 -6.81
CA VAL A 118 -2.29 14.07 -7.75
C VAL A 118 -1.81 12.76 -7.12
N ARG A 119 -1.78 12.65 -5.79
CA ARG A 119 -1.44 11.39 -5.10
C ARG A 119 -2.32 10.24 -5.57
N THR A 120 -3.64 10.46 -5.59
CA THR A 120 -4.60 9.45 -6.01
C THR A 120 -4.40 9.11 -7.48
N ILE A 121 -4.11 10.09 -8.34
CA ILE A 121 -3.79 9.86 -9.76
C ILE A 121 -2.54 8.99 -9.93
N LEU A 122 -1.45 9.24 -9.19
CA LEU A 122 -0.22 8.43 -9.27
C LEU A 122 -0.46 6.99 -8.80
N LEU A 123 -1.24 6.80 -7.72
CA LEU A 123 -1.62 5.46 -7.26
C LEU A 123 -2.56 4.77 -8.27
N LEU A 124 -3.40 5.53 -8.97
CA LEU A 124 -4.22 5.01 -10.05
C LEU A 124 -3.42 4.58 -11.26
N VAL A 125 -2.36 5.28 -11.63
CA VAL A 125 -1.43 4.82 -12.69
C VAL A 125 -0.90 3.43 -12.33
N VAL A 126 -0.44 3.25 -11.09
CA VAL A 126 0.02 1.93 -10.62
C VAL A 126 -1.11 0.91 -10.64
N LEU A 127 -2.31 1.27 -10.17
CA LEU A 127 -3.47 0.40 -10.22
C LEU A 127 -3.87 0.00 -11.65
N MET A 128 -3.77 0.91 -12.63
CA MET A 128 -4.08 0.62 -14.03
C MET A 128 -3.01 -0.26 -14.68
N LEU A 129 -1.74 -0.12 -14.30
CA LEU A 129 -0.69 -1.09 -14.70
C LEU A 129 -1.01 -2.50 -14.19
N LEU A 130 -1.59 -2.60 -12.99
CA LEU A 130 -2.02 -3.89 -12.43
C LEU A 130 -3.27 -4.41 -13.14
N ALA A 131 -4.23 -3.53 -13.46
CA ALA A 131 -5.41 -3.87 -14.24
C ALA A 131 -5.03 -4.44 -15.62
N LEU A 132 -4.05 -3.82 -16.30
CA LEU A 132 -3.47 -4.34 -17.54
C LEU A 132 -2.93 -5.76 -17.36
N SER A 133 -2.20 -6.04 -16.27
CA SER A 133 -1.69 -7.39 -16.02
C SER A 133 -2.79 -8.45 -15.90
N VAL A 134 -3.94 -8.11 -15.28
CA VAL A 134 -5.09 -9.02 -15.17
C VAL A 134 -5.77 -9.21 -16.53
N SER A 135 -5.91 -8.14 -17.30
CA SER A 135 -6.50 -8.19 -18.63
C SER A 135 -5.74 -9.11 -19.60
N PHE A 136 -4.43 -9.26 -19.42
CA PHE A 136 -3.61 -10.15 -20.26
C PHE A 136 -3.76 -11.63 -19.93
N ASP A 137 -4.39 -11.99 -18.79
CA ASP A 137 -4.63 -13.40 -18.46
C ASP A 137 -5.44 -14.11 -19.53
N GLU A 138 -6.48 -13.46 -20.04
CA GLU A 138 -7.41 -14.03 -21.00
C GLU A 138 -6.75 -14.24 -22.37
N ALA A 139 -5.92 -13.28 -22.79
CA ALA A 139 -5.09 -13.43 -23.98
C ALA A 139 -4.10 -14.61 -23.85
N LEU A 140 -3.50 -14.78 -22.66
CA LEU A 140 -2.58 -15.89 -22.38
C LEU A 140 -3.30 -17.26 -22.31
N ALA A 141 -4.52 -17.28 -21.77
CA ALA A 141 -5.34 -18.49 -21.70
C ALA A 141 -5.81 -18.94 -23.09
N HIS A 142 -6.05 -18.00 -24.02
CA HIS A 142 -6.47 -18.31 -25.38
C HIS A 142 -5.30 -18.69 -26.30
N ASP A 143 -4.25 -17.87 -26.36
CA ASP A 143 -3.02 -18.15 -27.11
C ASP A 143 -1.78 -17.84 -26.27
N SER A 144 -1.15 -18.91 -25.78
CA SER A 144 0.05 -18.80 -24.94
C SER A 144 1.19 -18.02 -25.60
N SER A 145 1.35 -18.10 -26.93
CA SER A 145 2.48 -17.48 -27.62
C SER A 145 2.32 -15.95 -27.73
N VAL A 146 1.12 -15.51 -28.09
CA VAL A 146 0.76 -14.09 -28.20
C VAL A 146 0.64 -13.47 -26.80
N GLY A 147 0.05 -14.19 -25.85
CA GLY A 147 -0.07 -13.74 -24.46
C GLY A 147 1.27 -13.43 -23.80
N ILE A 148 2.31 -14.25 -24.05
CA ILE A 148 3.67 -13.98 -23.54
C ILE A 148 4.20 -12.64 -24.03
N TRP A 149 3.98 -12.30 -25.31
CA TRP A 149 4.39 -11.01 -25.85
C TRP A 149 3.63 -9.83 -25.22
N TYR A 150 2.33 -9.98 -24.93
CA TYR A 150 1.58 -8.96 -24.19
C TYR A 150 2.12 -8.75 -22.79
N TYR A 151 2.51 -9.82 -22.09
CA TYR A 151 3.12 -9.70 -20.77
C TYR A 151 4.50 -9.03 -20.79
N LEU A 152 5.36 -9.39 -21.73
CA LEU A 152 6.70 -8.79 -21.87
C LEU A 152 6.61 -7.33 -22.30
N GLY A 153 5.76 -7.02 -23.29
CA GLY A 153 5.49 -5.66 -23.74
C GLY A 153 4.85 -4.82 -22.63
N GLY A 154 3.91 -5.40 -21.89
CA GLY A 154 3.26 -4.81 -20.74
C GLY A 154 4.22 -4.47 -19.61
N LEU A 155 5.15 -5.37 -19.29
CA LEU A 155 6.19 -5.11 -18.29
C LEU A 155 7.09 -3.96 -18.73
N LEU A 156 7.54 -3.97 -20.00
CA LEU A 156 8.36 -2.88 -20.54
C LEU A 156 7.61 -1.54 -20.50
N PHE A 157 6.33 -1.55 -20.87
CA PHE A 157 5.44 -0.39 -20.75
C PHE A 157 5.31 0.08 -19.30
N ALA A 158 5.04 -0.83 -18.35
CA ALA A 158 4.91 -0.52 -16.94
C ALA A 158 6.18 0.10 -16.36
N VAL A 159 7.36 -0.44 -16.71
CA VAL A 159 8.66 0.11 -16.33
C VAL A 159 8.87 1.48 -16.97
N ALA A 160 8.59 1.64 -18.27
CA ALA A 160 8.75 2.89 -18.99
C ALA A 160 7.86 4.00 -18.43
N VAL A 161 6.58 3.73 -18.17
CA VAL A 161 5.63 4.68 -17.57
C VAL A 161 6.04 5.02 -16.14
N SER A 162 6.44 4.03 -15.34
CA SER A 162 6.89 4.25 -13.96
C SER A 162 8.14 5.13 -13.91
N GLU A 163 9.17 4.80 -14.69
CA GLU A 163 10.40 5.58 -14.79
C GLU A 163 10.16 6.97 -15.38
N GLY A 164 9.36 7.07 -16.44
CA GLY A 164 8.98 8.33 -17.07
C GLY A 164 8.30 9.25 -16.06
N THR A 165 7.34 8.72 -15.30
CA THR A 165 6.61 9.47 -14.27
C THR A 165 7.54 9.92 -13.14
N LEU A 166 8.36 9.02 -12.59
CA LEU A 166 9.32 9.33 -11.53
C LEU A 166 10.35 10.38 -11.97
N ARG A 167 10.92 10.25 -13.17
CA ARG A 167 11.90 11.21 -13.73
C ARG A 167 11.26 12.55 -14.03
N THR A 168 10.04 12.56 -14.56
CA THR A 168 9.33 13.81 -14.88
C THR A 168 8.99 14.56 -13.60
N ILE A 169 8.52 13.88 -12.57
CA ILE A 169 8.19 14.53 -11.29
C ILE A 169 9.46 14.90 -10.49
N GLY A 170 10.62 14.34 -10.85
CA GLY A 170 11.87 14.53 -10.10
C GLY A 170 11.87 13.75 -8.78
N LEU A 171 11.02 12.73 -8.67
CA LEU A 171 10.79 11.98 -7.46
C LEU A 171 11.85 10.87 -7.32
N ARG A 172 12.64 10.95 -6.26
CA ARG A 172 13.75 10.02 -6.02
C ARG A 172 13.31 8.92 -5.08
N LEU A 173 12.87 7.79 -5.65
CA LEU A 173 12.62 6.58 -4.89
C LEU A 173 13.97 5.89 -4.56
N PRO A 174 14.36 5.76 -3.27
CA PRO A 174 15.62 5.13 -2.91
C PRO A 174 15.69 3.67 -3.36
N ALA A 175 16.91 3.16 -3.62
CA ALA A 175 17.12 1.81 -4.19
C ALA A 175 16.40 0.69 -3.41
N MET A 176 16.44 0.72 -2.08
CA MET A 176 15.75 -0.27 -1.22
C MET A 176 14.22 -0.27 -1.30
N PHE A 177 13.59 0.75 -1.90
CA PHE A 177 12.16 0.73 -2.25
C PHE A 177 11.95 0.50 -3.74
N ARG A 178 12.87 1.00 -4.58
CA ARG A 178 12.81 0.84 -6.03
C ARG A 178 13.00 -0.61 -6.48
N ILE A 179 13.89 -1.36 -5.85
CA ILE A 179 14.11 -2.78 -6.15
C ILE A 179 12.83 -3.58 -5.86
N PRO A 180 12.24 -3.55 -4.64
CA PRO A 180 10.99 -4.26 -4.37
C PRO A 180 9.86 -3.83 -5.31
N TYR A 181 9.74 -2.54 -5.65
CA TYR A 181 8.74 -2.06 -6.60
C TYR A 181 8.84 -2.78 -7.96
N TYR A 182 10.05 -2.85 -8.53
CA TYR A 182 10.24 -3.57 -9.81
C TYR A 182 10.12 -5.08 -9.68
N LEU A 183 10.47 -5.65 -8.52
CA LEU A 183 10.22 -7.06 -8.26
C LEU A 183 8.72 -7.36 -8.23
N PHE A 184 7.89 -6.49 -7.65
CA PHE A 184 6.43 -6.64 -7.71
C PHE A 184 5.89 -6.50 -9.13
N LEU A 185 6.35 -5.51 -9.91
CA LEU A 185 5.98 -5.45 -11.33
C LEU A 185 6.39 -6.72 -12.08
N GLY A 186 7.61 -7.21 -11.85
CA GLY A 186 8.07 -8.48 -12.39
C GLY A 186 7.18 -9.65 -11.96
N LEU A 187 6.77 -9.71 -10.69
CA LEU A 187 5.84 -10.73 -10.19
C LEU A 187 4.49 -10.67 -10.93
N PHE A 188 3.90 -9.48 -11.11
CA PHE A 188 2.58 -9.36 -11.74
C PHE A 188 2.58 -9.75 -13.23
N PHE A 189 3.68 -9.49 -13.95
CA PHE A 189 3.76 -9.74 -15.39
C PHE A 189 4.50 -11.03 -15.78
N LEU A 190 5.57 -11.41 -15.07
CA LEU A 190 6.37 -12.59 -15.41
C LEU A 190 5.85 -13.88 -14.77
N TYR A 191 5.12 -13.79 -13.66
CA TYR A 191 4.58 -14.99 -13.00
C TYR A 191 3.58 -15.75 -13.89
N PRO A 192 2.58 -15.09 -14.51
CA PRO A 192 1.67 -15.74 -15.45
C PRO A 192 2.41 -16.40 -16.62
N VAL A 193 3.44 -15.74 -17.14
CA VAL A 193 4.31 -16.27 -18.20
C VAL A 193 5.02 -17.55 -17.74
N ALA A 194 5.54 -17.58 -16.51
CA ALA A 194 6.23 -18.73 -15.96
C ALA A 194 5.32 -19.96 -15.78
N ILE A 195 4.04 -19.74 -15.45
CA ILE A 195 3.04 -20.81 -15.29
C ILE A 195 2.34 -21.17 -16.59
N SER A 196 2.52 -20.40 -17.67
CA SER A 196 1.88 -20.62 -18.98
C SER A 196 1.95 -22.06 -19.52
N PRO A 197 3.05 -22.83 -19.41
CA PRO A 197 3.06 -24.22 -19.89
C PRO A 197 2.11 -25.15 -19.11
N LEU A 198 1.79 -24.82 -17.86
CA LEU A 198 0.92 -25.62 -16.98
C LEU A 198 -0.58 -25.32 -17.20
N ILE A 199 -0.93 -24.23 -17.91
CA ILE A 199 -2.33 -23.80 -18.12
C ILE A 199 -3.12 -24.79 -19.01
N ARG A 200 -2.44 -25.68 -19.73
CA ARG A 200 -3.07 -26.61 -20.67
C ARG A 200 -4.01 -27.62 -20.02
N ASP A 201 -3.79 -27.94 -18.75
CA ASP A 201 -4.63 -28.85 -17.98
C ASP A 201 -5.02 -28.21 -16.65
N ALA A 202 -6.29 -27.81 -16.54
CA ALA A 202 -6.82 -27.15 -15.35
C ALA A 202 -6.79 -28.04 -14.10
N SER A 203 -6.68 -29.37 -14.27
CA SER A 203 -6.65 -30.34 -13.16
C SER A 203 -5.23 -30.74 -12.76
N ASP A 204 -4.19 -30.22 -13.42
CA ASP A 204 -2.80 -30.57 -13.11
C ASP A 204 -2.43 -30.10 -11.68
N PRO A 205 -2.05 -31.02 -10.78
CA PRO A 205 -1.57 -30.67 -9.43
C PRO A 205 -0.47 -29.61 -9.43
N ALA A 206 0.41 -29.61 -10.44
CA ALA A 206 1.47 -28.63 -10.56
C ALA A 206 0.93 -27.21 -10.77
N LEU A 207 -0.16 -27.05 -11.55
CA LEU A 207 -0.82 -25.76 -11.76
C LEU A 207 -1.42 -25.24 -10.45
N LEU A 208 -2.06 -26.12 -9.67
CA LEU A 208 -2.68 -25.73 -8.39
C LEU A 208 -1.62 -25.24 -7.38
N TRP A 209 -0.49 -25.95 -7.29
CA TRP A 209 0.66 -25.51 -6.50
C TRP A 209 1.27 -24.21 -7.02
N ALA A 210 1.32 -24.02 -8.34
CA ALA A 210 1.78 -22.77 -8.94
C ALA A 210 0.81 -21.61 -8.66
N LEU A 211 -0.50 -21.83 -8.65
CA LEU A 211 -1.46 -20.78 -8.27
C LEU A 211 -1.31 -20.39 -6.79
N PHE A 212 -1.12 -21.36 -5.90
CA PHE A 212 -0.79 -21.12 -4.50
C PHE A 212 0.55 -20.39 -4.34
N GLY A 213 1.57 -20.77 -5.11
CA GLY A 213 2.95 -20.27 -5.05
C GLY A 213 3.12 -18.76 -5.28
N PHE A 214 2.12 -18.11 -5.89
CA PHE A 214 2.12 -16.67 -6.10
C PHE A 214 2.21 -15.88 -4.78
N SER A 215 1.45 -16.31 -3.76
CA SER A 215 1.39 -15.63 -2.46
C SER A 215 2.67 -15.79 -1.62
N PRO A 216 3.26 -17.00 -1.46
CA PRO A 216 4.59 -17.15 -0.88
C PRO A 216 5.66 -16.33 -1.60
N LEU A 217 5.65 -16.28 -2.93
CA LEU A 217 6.61 -15.48 -3.68
C LEU A 217 6.42 -13.98 -3.40
N ALA A 218 5.17 -13.50 -3.39
CA ALA A 218 4.85 -12.14 -2.96
C ALA A 218 5.28 -11.85 -1.51
N ALA A 219 5.19 -12.84 -0.61
CA ALA A 219 5.65 -12.73 0.77
C ALA A 219 7.17 -12.49 0.84
N VAL A 220 7.95 -13.27 0.08
CA VAL A 220 9.41 -13.10 -0.02
C VAL A 220 9.75 -11.70 -0.55
N LEU A 221 9.08 -11.26 -1.62
CA LEU A 221 9.28 -9.91 -2.16
C LEU A 221 8.91 -8.82 -1.16
N THR A 222 7.84 -9.02 -0.38
CA THR A 222 7.45 -8.12 0.71
C THR A 222 8.56 -8.01 1.75
N LEU A 223 9.15 -9.14 2.16
CA LEU A 223 10.25 -9.15 3.14
C LEU A 223 11.52 -8.44 2.63
N THR A 224 11.71 -8.27 1.32
CA THR A 224 12.82 -7.45 0.79
C THR A 224 12.70 -5.95 1.15
N LEU A 225 11.52 -5.48 1.59
CA LEU A 225 11.31 -4.12 2.11
C LEU A 225 11.84 -3.94 3.54
N LEU A 226 12.12 -5.03 4.25
CA LEU A 226 12.49 -5.02 5.66
C LEU A 226 13.76 -4.19 5.98
N PRO A 227 14.84 -4.22 5.17
CA PRO A 227 15.96 -3.31 5.32
C PRO A 227 15.57 -1.83 5.17
N ALA A 228 14.61 -1.52 4.29
CA ALA A 228 14.14 -0.16 4.08
C ALA A 228 13.36 0.36 5.30
N VAL A 229 12.50 -0.47 5.89
CA VAL A 229 11.76 -0.15 7.13
C VAL A 229 12.72 0.12 8.28
N ARG A 230 13.74 -0.73 8.42
CA ARG A 230 14.73 -0.62 9.50
C ARG A 230 15.55 0.66 9.43
N ARG A 231 15.75 1.25 8.25
CA ARG A 231 16.45 2.55 8.07
C ARG A 231 15.56 3.76 8.41
N GLY A 232 14.24 3.58 8.38
CA GLY A 232 13.26 4.55 8.88
C GLY A 232 13.19 5.89 8.12
N PRO A 233 12.62 6.94 8.74
CA PRO A 233 12.29 8.21 8.07
C PRO A 233 13.50 8.94 7.47
N ARG A 234 14.68 8.78 8.07
CA ARG A 234 15.92 9.45 7.64
C ARG A 234 16.32 9.06 6.23
N TYR A 235 15.98 7.83 5.81
CA TYR A 235 16.32 7.29 4.50
C TYR A 235 15.51 7.92 3.35
N VAL A 236 14.35 8.50 3.67
CA VAL A 236 13.39 9.00 2.67
C VAL A 236 13.27 10.54 2.68
N ARG A 237 13.99 11.22 3.60
CA ARG A 237 13.91 12.66 3.82
C ARG A 237 14.24 13.55 2.60
N ARG A 238 14.93 13.02 1.58
CA ARG A 238 15.31 13.74 0.35
C ARG A 238 14.71 13.08 -0.91
N ASN A 239 13.40 12.81 -0.88
CA ASN A 239 12.67 12.14 -1.96
C ASN A 239 12.09 13.08 -3.03
N GLY A 240 12.09 14.40 -2.80
CA GLY A 240 11.52 15.39 -3.72
C GLY A 240 9.98 15.50 -3.68
N SER A 241 9.31 14.76 -2.79
CA SER A 241 7.86 14.85 -2.58
C SER A 241 7.54 15.58 -1.27
N PRO A 242 6.41 16.31 -1.18
CA PRO A 242 5.96 16.92 0.08
C PRO A 242 5.35 15.91 1.07
N TRP A 243 5.22 14.63 0.68
CA TRP A 243 4.55 13.62 1.48
C TRP A 243 5.38 13.23 2.71
N ARG A 244 4.73 13.27 3.87
CA ARG A 244 5.32 12.93 5.16
C ARG A 244 5.43 11.42 5.33
N TRP A 245 6.46 10.98 6.05
CA TRP A 245 6.49 9.62 6.60
C TRP A 245 5.34 9.45 7.59
N PRO A 246 4.57 8.35 7.57
CA PRO A 246 4.77 7.11 6.80
C PRO A 246 4.07 7.07 5.44
N TRP A 247 3.20 8.02 5.07
CA TRP A 247 2.40 7.94 3.83
C TRP A 247 3.25 7.71 2.55
N TYR A 248 4.40 8.37 2.45
CA TYR A 248 5.41 8.02 1.45
C TYR A 248 6.55 7.20 2.08
N PRO A 249 6.95 6.04 1.50
CA PRO A 249 6.46 5.42 0.27
C PRO A 249 5.37 4.36 0.51
N TRP A 250 4.83 4.24 1.73
CA TRP A 250 3.99 3.11 2.11
C TRP A 250 2.65 3.01 1.39
N MET A 251 2.07 4.12 0.92
CA MET A 251 0.84 4.06 0.10
C MET A 251 1.02 3.28 -1.20
N LEU A 252 2.19 3.40 -1.83
CA LEU A 252 2.52 2.62 -3.03
C LEU A 252 2.52 1.12 -2.71
N PHE A 253 3.21 0.72 -1.65
CA PHE A 253 3.30 -0.69 -1.25
C PHE A 253 1.98 -1.21 -0.68
N GLY A 254 1.16 -0.37 -0.05
CA GLY A 254 -0.20 -0.71 0.35
C GLY A 254 -1.08 -0.99 -0.86
N MET A 255 -0.99 -0.17 -1.91
CA MET A 255 -1.69 -0.42 -3.18
C MET A 255 -1.20 -1.71 -3.85
N LEU A 256 0.12 -1.94 -3.89
CA LEU A 256 0.67 -3.19 -4.40
C LEU A 256 0.24 -4.40 -3.56
N ALA A 257 0.13 -4.26 -2.24
CA ALA A 257 -0.33 -5.33 -1.37
C ALA A 257 -1.80 -5.69 -1.62
N LEU A 258 -2.65 -4.68 -1.81
CA LEU A 258 -4.04 -4.89 -2.24
C LEU A 258 -4.08 -5.58 -3.61
N ALA A 259 -3.19 -5.17 -4.52
CA ALA A 259 -3.07 -5.78 -5.84
C ALA A 259 -2.59 -7.22 -5.80
N VAL A 260 -1.68 -7.60 -4.89
CA VAL A 260 -1.30 -9.01 -4.66
C VAL A 260 -2.53 -9.83 -4.27
N CYS A 261 -3.37 -9.31 -3.37
CA CYS A 261 -4.58 -10.00 -2.94
C CYS A 261 -5.55 -10.20 -4.12
N GLY A 262 -5.83 -9.13 -4.87
CA GLY A 262 -6.67 -9.18 -6.06
C GLY A 262 -6.11 -10.11 -7.13
N ARG A 263 -4.81 -10.01 -7.42
CA ARG A 263 -4.13 -10.84 -8.42
C ARG A 263 -4.16 -12.32 -8.06
N SER A 264 -3.94 -12.66 -6.78
CA SER A 264 -4.02 -14.06 -6.33
C SER A 264 -5.41 -14.66 -6.56
N TYR A 265 -6.47 -13.86 -6.42
CA TYR A 265 -7.84 -14.26 -6.76
C TYR A 265 -8.03 -14.37 -8.28
N TYR A 266 -7.67 -13.33 -9.04
CA TYR A 266 -7.87 -13.32 -10.50
C TYR A 266 -7.07 -14.41 -11.22
N LEU A 267 -5.85 -14.75 -10.79
CA LEU A 267 -5.10 -15.87 -11.36
C LEU A 267 -5.86 -17.20 -11.24
N CYS A 268 -6.53 -17.41 -10.11
CA CYS A 268 -7.37 -18.60 -9.92
C CYS A 268 -8.62 -18.55 -10.81
N CYS A 269 -9.25 -17.38 -10.94
CA CYS A 269 -10.41 -17.21 -11.84
C CYS A 269 -10.05 -17.43 -13.32
N SER A 270 -8.90 -16.92 -13.75
CA SER A 270 -8.50 -16.91 -15.16
C SER A 270 -7.93 -18.25 -15.64
N PHE A 271 -7.19 -18.97 -14.80
CA PHE A 271 -6.47 -20.18 -15.22
C PHE A 271 -7.05 -21.49 -14.69
N HIS A 272 -7.98 -21.44 -13.73
CA HIS A 272 -8.67 -22.63 -13.23
C HIS A 272 -10.18 -22.47 -13.44
N PHE A 273 -10.60 -22.53 -14.71
CA PHE A 273 -12.01 -22.48 -15.08
C PHE A 273 -12.64 -23.88 -14.97
N VAL A 274 -13.01 -24.28 -13.75
CA VAL A 274 -13.88 -25.44 -13.54
C VAL A 274 -15.31 -24.95 -13.77
N GLY A 275 -15.99 -25.51 -14.77
CA GLY A 275 -17.31 -25.04 -15.21
C GLY A 275 -18.27 -24.75 -14.04
N GLY A 276 -18.90 -23.57 -14.06
CA GLY A 276 -19.84 -23.13 -13.02
C GLY A 276 -19.38 -21.95 -12.15
N GLY A 277 -18.21 -21.34 -12.43
CA GLY A 277 -17.73 -20.15 -11.71
C GLY A 277 -17.15 -20.45 -10.32
N ALA A 278 -16.93 -21.73 -10.00
CA ALA A 278 -16.20 -22.13 -8.80
C ALA A 278 -14.69 -21.90 -9.03
N THR A 279 -14.01 -21.38 -8.01
CA THR A 279 -12.58 -21.13 -8.04
C THR A 279 -11.89 -21.84 -6.90
N ILE A 280 -10.67 -22.33 -7.17
CA ILE A 280 -9.77 -22.92 -6.17
C ILE A 280 -9.36 -21.90 -5.09
N PHE A 281 -9.48 -20.60 -5.36
CA PHE A 281 -9.03 -19.57 -4.43
C PHE A 281 -9.73 -19.72 -3.08
N ARG A 282 -8.93 -19.75 -2.02
CA ARG A 282 -9.40 -19.73 -0.64
C ARG A 282 -8.66 -18.66 0.13
N PRO A 283 -9.28 -18.05 1.16
CA PRO A 283 -8.61 -17.01 1.94
C PRO A 283 -7.26 -17.43 2.54
N TYR A 284 -7.07 -18.73 2.84
CA TYR A 284 -5.79 -19.23 3.34
C TYR A 284 -4.63 -19.12 2.34
N PHE A 285 -4.89 -18.94 1.03
CA PHE A 285 -3.83 -18.69 0.04
C PHE A 285 -3.07 -17.41 0.37
N LEU A 286 -3.72 -16.42 0.99
CA LEU A 286 -3.10 -15.14 1.32
C LEU A 286 -2.29 -15.19 2.62
N VAL A 287 -2.37 -16.25 3.41
CA VAL A 287 -1.70 -16.35 4.73
C VAL A 287 -0.20 -16.07 4.65
N PRO A 288 0.60 -16.68 3.75
CA PRO A 288 2.03 -16.41 3.65
C PRO A 288 2.33 -14.93 3.41
N PHE A 289 1.60 -14.30 2.49
CA PHE A 289 1.72 -12.88 2.18
C PHE A 289 1.32 -11.99 3.36
N LEU A 290 0.19 -12.26 4.01
CA LEU A 290 -0.30 -11.47 5.13
C LEU A 290 0.65 -11.51 6.34
N PHE A 291 1.30 -12.65 6.60
CA PHE A 291 2.34 -12.72 7.63
C PHE A 291 3.56 -11.86 7.28
N ALA A 292 4.02 -11.86 6.03
CA ALA A 292 5.12 -11.00 5.62
C ALA A 292 4.77 -9.50 5.74
N VAL A 293 3.55 -9.11 5.38
CA VAL A 293 3.04 -7.75 5.62
C VAL A 293 3.02 -7.46 7.12
N ASN A 294 2.54 -8.39 7.95
CA ASN A 294 2.47 -8.19 9.39
C ASN A 294 3.85 -8.00 10.04
N VAL A 295 4.88 -8.73 9.55
CA VAL A 295 6.28 -8.51 9.96
C VAL A 295 6.74 -7.09 9.65
N LEU A 296 6.40 -6.53 8.47
CA LEU A 296 6.73 -5.15 8.14
C LEU A 296 6.00 -4.14 9.01
N VAL A 297 4.71 -4.37 9.30
CA VAL A 297 3.90 -3.49 10.17
C VAL A 297 4.46 -3.50 11.59
N LEU A 298 4.82 -4.66 12.12
CA LEU A 298 5.48 -4.78 13.42
C LEU A 298 6.80 -4.00 13.46
N GLU A 299 7.68 -4.18 12.47
CA GLU A 299 8.95 -3.45 12.39
C GLU A 299 8.74 -1.94 12.26
N ALA A 300 7.73 -1.51 11.51
CA ALA A 300 7.38 -0.09 11.38
C ALA A 300 6.86 0.48 12.70
N GLY A 301 6.03 -0.26 13.43
CA GLY A 301 5.50 0.09 14.75
C GLY A 301 6.60 0.25 15.80
N LEU A 302 7.48 -0.75 15.91
CA LEU A 302 8.63 -0.74 16.82
C LEU A 302 9.60 0.42 16.52
N ARG A 303 9.86 0.71 15.23
CA ARG A 303 10.77 1.81 14.85
C ARG A 303 10.18 3.19 15.05
N SER A 304 8.88 3.34 14.81
CA SER A 304 8.19 4.62 14.96
C SER A 304 7.73 4.87 16.40
N ARG A 305 7.91 3.89 17.31
CA ARG A 305 7.42 3.90 18.70
C ARG A 305 5.92 4.17 18.79
N LEU A 306 5.16 3.68 17.83
CA LEU A 306 3.71 3.81 17.80
C LEU A 306 3.10 2.58 18.45
N GLN A 307 2.64 2.73 19.70
CA GLN A 307 2.06 1.65 20.50
C GLN A 307 0.86 1.02 19.78
N ASN A 308 -0.05 1.83 19.25
CA ASN A 308 -1.25 1.34 18.56
C ASN A 308 -0.92 0.45 17.35
N VAL A 309 0.11 0.81 16.57
CA VAL A 309 0.53 0.03 15.40
C VAL A 309 1.20 -1.28 15.83
N THR A 310 1.97 -1.25 16.92
CA THR A 310 2.62 -2.44 17.48
C THR A 310 1.58 -3.40 18.06
N LEU A 311 0.60 -2.90 18.83
CA LEU A 311 -0.53 -3.68 19.34
C LEU A 311 -1.35 -4.29 18.21
N ALA A 312 -1.70 -3.49 17.18
CA ALA A 312 -2.41 -3.99 16.01
C ALA A 312 -1.65 -5.11 15.31
N ALA A 313 -0.31 -4.98 15.16
CA ALA A 313 0.53 -6.02 14.57
C ALA A 313 0.63 -7.29 15.42
N LEU A 314 0.52 -7.18 16.75
CA LEU A 314 0.50 -8.33 17.66
C LEU A 314 -0.86 -9.05 17.69
N LEU A 315 -1.95 -8.33 17.41
CA LEU A 315 -3.31 -8.87 17.28
C LEU A 315 -3.58 -9.45 15.88
N ALA A 316 -2.94 -8.93 14.84
CA ALA A 316 -3.14 -9.35 13.46
C ALA A 316 -2.95 -10.87 13.19
N PRO A 317 -1.99 -11.59 13.81
CA PRO A 317 -1.87 -13.04 13.64
C PRO A 317 -3.14 -13.80 14.00
N LEU A 318 -3.92 -13.32 14.99
CA LEU A 318 -5.19 -13.95 15.35
C LEU A 318 -6.20 -13.89 14.20
N ALA A 319 -6.30 -12.73 13.55
CA ALA A 319 -7.15 -12.56 12.37
C ALA A 319 -6.65 -13.42 11.19
N ILE A 320 -5.34 -13.53 11.00
CA ILE A 320 -4.73 -14.37 9.96
C ILE A 320 -4.98 -15.86 10.24
N VAL A 321 -4.92 -16.29 11.50
CA VAL A 321 -5.26 -17.67 11.92
C VAL A 321 -6.74 -17.96 11.68
N LEU A 322 -7.64 -17.03 12.03
CA LEU A 322 -9.07 -17.18 11.71
C LEU A 322 -9.32 -17.31 10.21
N LEU A 323 -8.55 -16.60 9.39
CA LEU A 323 -8.59 -16.72 7.93
C LEU A 323 -8.12 -18.10 7.45
N GLY A 324 -7.07 -18.66 8.08
CA GLY A 324 -6.59 -20.02 7.82
C GLY A 324 -7.56 -21.11 8.29
N LEU A 325 -8.41 -20.81 9.27
CA LEU A 325 -9.47 -21.68 9.79
C LEU A 325 -10.80 -21.54 9.04
N ALA A 326 -10.95 -20.54 8.17
CA ALA A 326 -12.17 -20.31 7.41
C ALA A 326 -12.39 -21.43 6.37
N HIS A 327 -13.09 -22.49 6.80
CA HIS A 327 -13.51 -23.59 5.95
C HIS A 327 -14.96 -23.35 5.48
N PRO A 328 -15.28 -23.53 4.18
CA PRO A 328 -16.66 -23.50 3.72
C PRO A 328 -17.43 -24.71 4.27
N ALA A 329 -18.64 -24.47 4.77
CA ALA A 329 -19.51 -25.48 5.37
C ALA A 329 -20.21 -26.42 4.35
N ARG A 330 -19.87 -26.35 3.05
CA ARG A 330 -20.51 -27.15 2.00
C ARG A 330 -19.49 -27.88 1.12
N PRO A 331 -19.73 -29.17 0.82
CA PRO A 331 -18.92 -29.93 -0.12
C PRO A 331 -19.35 -29.56 -1.54
N THR A 332 -18.80 -28.48 -2.08
CA THR A 332 -18.87 -28.21 -3.53
C THR A 332 -17.57 -28.68 -4.14
N ALA A 333 -17.64 -29.67 -5.04
CA ALA A 333 -16.70 -30.20 -6.06
C ALA A 333 -15.16 -30.06 -5.95
N ASP A 334 -14.61 -29.07 -5.23
CA ASP A 334 -13.21 -28.65 -5.22
C ASP A 334 -12.56 -28.81 -3.83
N HIS A 335 -12.62 -30.02 -3.25
CA HIS A 335 -11.67 -30.38 -2.19
C HIS A 335 -10.26 -30.69 -2.76
N GLY A 336 -10.10 -30.72 -4.08
CA GLY A 336 -8.88 -31.15 -4.77
C GLY A 336 -7.58 -30.54 -4.25
N PHE A 337 -7.47 -29.22 -4.09
CA PHE A 337 -6.22 -28.64 -3.58
C PHE A 337 -6.06 -28.74 -2.07
N PHE A 338 -7.15 -28.71 -1.29
CA PHE A 338 -7.04 -28.89 0.15
C PHE A 338 -6.58 -30.31 0.48
N ASP A 339 -7.17 -31.30 -0.19
CA ASP A 339 -6.79 -32.70 -0.07
C ASP A 339 -5.38 -32.92 -0.60
N LEU A 340 -5.03 -32.37 -1.78
CA LEU A 340 -3.67 -32.41 -2.31
C LEU A 340 -2.65 -31.79 -1.35
N PHE A 341 -2.99 -30.64 -0.73
CA PHE A 341 -2.13 -29.99 0.25
C PHE A 341 -1.93 -30.87 1.48
N HIS A 342 -3.01 -31.46 1.99
CA HIS A 342 -2.96 -32.37 3.12
C HIS A 342 -2.19 -33.66 2.81
N GLU A 343 -2.40 -34.26 1.64
CA GLU A 343 -1.70 -35.46 1.19
C GLU A 343 -0.21 -35.21 0.95
N THR A 344 0.15 -34.06 0.40
CA THR A 344 1.55 -33.71 0.09
C THR A 344 2.34 -33.30 1.33
N LEU A 345 1.74 -32.52 2.23
CA LEU A 345 2.43 -31.94 3.40
C LEU A 345 2.11 -32.64 4.73
N GLY A 346 1.15 -33.57 4.73
CA GLY A 346 0.76 -34.35 5.92
C GLY A 346 0.01 -33.54 6.99
N ALA A 347 -0.39 -32.30 6.70
CA ALA A 347 -1.08 -31.43 7.65
C ALA A 347 -1.97 -30.39 6.95
N THR A 348 -2.92 -29.82 7.69
CA THR A 348 -3.84 -28.82 7.14
C THR A 348 -3.19 -27.44 7.00
N PRO A 349 -3.68 -26.57 6.09
CA PRO A 349 -3.23 -25.18 6.01
C PRO A 349 -3.32 -24.42 7.34
N ALA A 350 -4.35 -24.72 8.16
CA ALA A 350 -4.52 -24.14 9.48
C ALA A 350 -3.35 -24.48 10.43
N TYR A 351 -2.84 -25.72 10.40
CA TYR A 351 -1.68 -26.13 11.18
C TYR A 351 -0.43 -25.31 10.83
N PHE A 352 -0.12 -25.15 9.54
CA PHE A 352 0.99 -24.30 9.11
C PHE A 352 0.79 -22.82 9.46
N THR A 353 -0.45 -22.35 9.45
CA THR A 353 -0.81 -20.99 9.87
C THR A 353 -0.51 -20.78 11.36
N LEU A 354 -0.80 -21.77 12.21
CA LEU A 354 -0.45 -21.74 13.64
C LEU A 354 1.07 -21.73 13.86
N ILE A 355 1.81 -22.56 13.12
CA ILE A 355 3.29 -22.55 13.16
C ILE A 355 3.82 -21.17 12.76
N ALA A 356 3.33 -20.60 11.65
CA ALA A 356 3.73 -19.28 11.20
C ALA A 356 3.42 -18.19 12.25
N GLY A 357 2.27 -18.30 12.94
CA GLY A 357 1.93 -17.45 14.08
C GLY A 357 2.92 -17.59 15.24
N ALA A 358 3.27 -18.82 15.63
CA ALA A 358 4.26 -19.07 16.68
C ALA A 358 5.65 -18.50 16.32
N VAL A 359 6.09 -18.70 15.08
CA VAL A 359 7.35 -18.12 14.55
C VAL A 359 7.29 -16.60 14.55
N PHE A 360 6.15 -15.99 14.18
CA PHE A 360 5.96 -14.55 14.23
C PHE A 360 6.08 -14.01 15.66
N TYR A 361 5.44 -14.65 16.65
CA TYR A 361 5.55 -14.22 18.04
C TYR A 361 6.96 -14.41 18.59
N ALA A 362 7.63 -15.52 18.27
CA ALA A 362 9.05 -15.72 18.63
C ALA A 362 9.92 -14.61 18.02
N TYR A 363 9.70 -14.23 16.76
CA TYR A 363 10.37 -13.11 16.12
C TYR A 363 10.07 -11.78 16.83
N ALA A 364 8.82 -11.52 17.20
CA ALA A 364 8.41 -10.31 17.91
C ALA A 364 9.11 -10.18 19.28
N MET A 365 9.22 -11.29 20.02
CA MET A 365 9.94 -11.35 21.29
C MET A 365 11.44 -11.06 21.10
N LEU A 366 12.09 -11.67 20.10
CA LEU A 366 13.50 -11.40 19.79
C LEU A 366 13.77 -9.93 19.43
N ARG A 367 12.76 -9.23 18.89
CA ARG A 367 12.86 -7.81 18.52
C ARG A 367 12.55 -6.86 19.69
N GLY A 368 12.27 -7.38 20.88
CA GLY A 368 12.06 -6.57 22.07
C GLY A 368 10.65 -5.97 22.18
N ALA A 369 9.65 -6.60 21.55
CA ALA A 369 8.26 -6.14 21.68
C ALA A 369 7.74 -6.25 23.13
N ASP A 370 8.33 -7.11 23.95
CA ASP A 370 8.13 -7.25 25.39
C ASP A 370 8.67 -6.04 26.19
N ARG A 371 9.74 -5.40 25.70
CA ARG A 371 10.38 -4.23 26.33
C ARG A 371 9.76 -2.90 25.91
N ALA A 372 8.92 -2.90 24.88
CA ALA A 372 8.00 -1.79 24.61
C ALA A 372 6.89 -1.86 25.67
N SER A 373 7.24 -1.58 26.93
CA SER A 373 6.32 -1.57 28.06
C SER A 373 5.12 -0.70 27.73
N TRP A 374 3.94 -1.32 27.90
CA TRP A 374 2.60 -0.75 27.79
C TRP A 374 2.45 0.56 28.57
#